data_AF-A0A527XFW4-F1
#
_entry.id   AF-A0A527XFW4-F1
#
_cell.length_a   1.000
_cell.length_b   1.000
_cell.length_c   1.000
_cell.angle_alpha   90.00
_cell.angle_beta   90.00
_cell.angle_gamma   90.00
#
_symmetry.space_group_name_H-M   'P 1'
#
loop_
_entity.id
_entity.type
_entity.pdbx_description
1 polymer ?
#
loop_
_entity_poly.entity_id
_entity_poly.type
_entity_poly.pdbx_seq_one_letter_code
_entity_poly.pdbx_strand_id
1 'polypeptide(L)' 'EKRMCALEGAEDARATASGMAAVSAALLCSVKAGDHIVAARALFGSCRWVVETLAPRYGIQSTLIDGTDIANWEK' A
#
# COMPACT_ATOMS: atom_id res chain seq x y z
N GLU A 1 -17.37 8.75 4.81
CA GLU A 1 -17.26 7.34 5.24
C GLU A 1 -18.50 6.55 4.81
N LYS A 2 -19.67 6.63 5.49
CA LYS A 2 -20.88 5.85 5.12
C LYS A 2 -21.26 5.79 3.63
N ARG A 3 -21.21 6.91 2.91
CA ARG A 3 -21.49 6.95 1.46
C ARG A 3 -20.43 6.19 0.64
N MET A 4 -19.16 6.27 1.03
CA MET A 4 -18.08 5.51 0.38
C MET A 4 -18.27 4.02 0.62
N CYS A 5 -18.61 3.61 1.84
CA CYS A 5 -18.94 2.21 2.15
C CYS A 5 -20.06 1.68 1.25
N ALA A 6 -21.14 2.44 1.11
CA ALA A 6 -22.27 2.04 0.26
C ALA A 6 -21.90 1.96 -1.24
N LEU A 7 -20.96 2.79 -1.71
CA LEU A 7 -20.50 2.77 -3.10
C LEU A 7 -19.56 1.60 -3.39
N GLU A 8 -18.62 1.33 -2.48
CA GLU A 8 -17.59 0.28 -2.65
C GLU A 8 -18.06 -1.10 -2.17
N GLY A 9 -19.21 -1.17 -1.49
CA GLY A 9 -19.67 -2.40 -0.81
C GLY A 9 -18.80 -2.80 0.39
N ALA A 10 -18.03 -1.87 0.94
CA ALA A 10 -17.14 -2.11 2.08
C ALA A 10 -17.87 -2.00 3.42
N GLU A 11 -17.44 -2.79 4.41
CA GLU A 11 -18.01 -2.78 5.77
C GLU A 11 -17.78 -1.45 6.49
N ASP A 12 -16.61 -0.84 6.30
CA ASP A 12 -16.23 0.43 6.92
C ASP A 12 -15.34 1.26 5.98
N ALA A 13 -15.16 2.54 6.30
CA ALA A 13 -14.27 3.44 5.59
C ALA A 13 -13.72 4.50 6.53
N ARG A 14 -12.47 4.91 6.31
CA ARG A 14 -11.84 6.00 7.06
C ARG A 14 -11.45 7.18 6.17
N ALA A 15 -11.92 8.36 6.52
CA ALA A 15 -11.48 9.61 5.93
C ALA A 15 -10.17 10.06 6.58
N THR A 16 -9.22 10.49 5.75
CA THR A 16 -7.92 11.02 6.19
C THR A 16 -7.72 12.43 5.65
N ALA A 17 -6.65 13.11 6.10
CA ALA A 17 -6.35 14.47 5.66
C ALA A 17 -5.93 14.57 4.19
N SER A 18 -5.45 13.49 3.58
CA SER A 18 -5.04 13.43 2.17
C SER A 18 -4.98 12.01 1.64
N GLY A 19 -4.96 11.83 0.31
CA GLY A 19 -4.76 10.50 -0.30
C GLY A 19 -3.46 9.82 0.16
N MET A 20 -2.36 10.58 0.32
CA MET A 20 -1.11 10.01 0.84
C MET A 20 -1.17 9.63 2.31
N ALA A 21 -1.97 10.33 3.12
CA ALA A 21 -2.26 9.90 4.48
C ALA A 21 -3.05 8.58 4.50
N ALA A 22 -3.99 8.38 3.57
CA ALA A 22 -4.71 7.11 3.43
C ALA A 22 -3.77 5.97 3.00
N VAL A 23 -2.97 6.17 1.95
CA VAL A 23 -2.00 5.15 1.46
C VAL A 23 -1.01 4.75 2.56
N SER A 24 -0.41 5.73 3.23
CA SER A 24 0.59 5.45 4.26
C SER A 24 -0.02 4.72 5.45
N ALA A 25 -1.21 5.13 5.90
CA ALA A 25 -1.91 4.48 6.99
C ALA A 25 -2.31 3.04 6.62
N ALA A 26 -2.86 2.81 5.43
CA ALA A 26 -3.29 1.49 4.98
C ALA A 26 -2.14 0.48 4.87
N LEU A 27 -0.96 0.92 4.40
CA LEU A 27 0.22 0.08 4.34
C LEU A 27 0.79 -0.16 5.75
N LEU A 28 1.15 0.91 6.46
CA LEU A 28 1.92 0.81 7.71
C LEU A 28 1.11 0.27 8.90
N CYS A 29 -0.23 0.25 8.84
CA CYS A 29 -1.02 -0.44 9.86
C CYS A 29 -0.98 -1.97 9.73
N SER A 30 -0.60 -2.49 8.56
CA SER A 30 -0.62 -3.93 8.25
C SER A 30 0.73 -4.60 8.39
N VAL A 31 1.82 -3.82 8.48
CA VAL A 31 3.19 -4.33 8.49
C VAL A 31 4.03 -3.72 9.62
N LYS A 32 5.09 -4.41 10.01
CA LYS A 32 6.08 -3.99 11.01
C LYS A 32 7.49 -4.39 10.58
N ALA A 33 8.50 -3.96 11.34
CA ALA A 33 9.90 -4.31 11.08
C ALA A 33 10.07 -5.84 10.95
N GLY A 34 10.76 -6.26 9.89
CA GLY A 34 10.94 -7.67 9.52
C GLY A 34 9.91 -8.20 8.51
N ASP A 35 8.81 -7.49 8.26
CA ASP A 35 7.86 -7.84 7.21
C ASP A 35 8.35 -7.40 5.82
N HIS A 36 7.62 -7.84 4.79
CA HIS A 36 7.97 -7.60 3.39
C HIS A 36 6.76 -7.15 2.57
N ILE A 37 6.93 -6.11 1.74
CA ILE A 37 5.91 -5.61 0.81
C ILE A 37 6.22 -6.09 -0.60
N VAL A 38 5.27 -6.75 -1.26
CA VAL A 38 5.31 -6.98 -2.71
C VAL A 38 4.38 -5.97 -3.38
N ALA A 39 4.89 -5.23 -4.37
CA ALA A 39 4.10 -4.23 -5.08
C ALA A 39 4.41 -4.18 -6.58
N ALA A 40 3.43 -3.76 -7.38
CA ALA A 40 3.65 -3.52 -8.80
C ALA A 40 4.59 -2.30 -9.00
N ARG A 41 5.46 -2.34 -10.01
CA ARG A 41 6.37 -1.22 -10.34
C ARG A 41 5.65 0.04 -10.83
N ALA A 42 4.44 -0.11 -11.37
CA ALA A 42 3.63 0.96 -11.95
C ALA A 42 2.77 1.68 -10.89
N LEU A 43 3.38 2.10 -9.78
CA LEU A 43 2.71 2.88 -8.74
C LEU A 43 2.79 4.38 -9.03
N PHE A 44 1.79 5.12 -8.53
CA PHE A 44 1.92 6.57 -8.40
C PHE A 44 3.20 6.91 -7.62
N GLY A 45 3.97 7.89 -8.09
CA GLY A 45 5.34 8.14 -7.58
C GLY A 45 5.42 8.34 -6.07
N SER A 46 4.41 8.96 -5.46
CA SER A 46 4.39 9.12 -3.99
C SER A 46 4.10 7.81 -3.25
N CYS A 47 3.30 6.91 -3.81
CA CYS A 47 3.11 5.56 -3.25
C CYS A 47 4.40 4.73 -3.36
N ARG A 48 5.09 4.87 -4.49
CA ARG A 48 6.40 4.24 -4.69
C ARG A 48 7.43 4.74 -3.68
N TRP A 49 7.44 6.03 -3.36
CA TRP A 49 8.28 6.60 -2.30
C TRP A 49 7.99 5.99 -0.93
N VAL A 50 6.71 5.77 -0.58
CA VAL A 50 6.34 5.11 0.69
C VAL A 50 6.96 3.70 0.77
N VAL A 51 6.89 2.93 -0.32
CA VAL A 51 7.39 1.54 -0.35
C VAL A 51 8.92 1.49 -0.41
N GLU A 52 9.56 2.22 -1.32
CA GLU A 52 11.01 2.10 -1.55
C GLU A 52 11.87 2.98 -0.63
N THR A 53 11.33 4.08 -0.09
CA THR A 53 12.11 5.06 0.69
C THR A 53 11.70 5.13 2.14
N LEU A 54 10.40 5.12 2.45
CA LEU A 54 9.92 5.22 3.83
C LEU A 54 9.95 3.87 4.55
N ALA A 55 9.37 2.82 3.95
CA ALA A 55 9.24 1.51 4.59
C ALA A 55 10.59 0.90 5.05
N PRO A 56 11.70 0.99 4.29
CA PRO A 56 13.00 0.46 4.74
C PRO A 56 13.53 1.15 6.01
N ARG A 57 13.16 2.41 6.27
CA ARG A 57 13.51 3.12 7.50
C ARG A 57 12.82 2.55 8.74
N TYR A 58 11.71 1.84 8.53
CA TYR A 58 11.00 1.09 9.57
C TYR A 58 11.39 -0.40 9.59
N GLY A 59 12.45 -0.80 8.86
CA GLY A 59 12.90 -2.18 8.80
C GLY A 59 12.01 -3.09 7.97
N ILE A 60 11.18 -2.53 7.07
CA ILE A 60 10.31 -3.28 6.17
C ILE A 60 10.95 -3.33 4.78
N GLN A 61 11.16 -4.52 4.25
CA GLN A 61 11.73 -4.72 2.92
C GLN A 61 10.64 -4.70 1.85
N SER A 62 11.02 -4.55 0.58
CA SER A 62 10.06 -4.60 -0.52
C SER A 62 10.61 -5.17 -1.82
N THR A 63 9.76 -5.84 -2.59
CA THR A 63 10.03 -6.28 -3.96
C THR A 63 9.06 -5.61 -4.92
N LEU A 64 9.60 -4.98 -5.98
CA LEU A 64 8.79 -4.43 -7.06
C LEU A 64 8.76 -5.38 -8.27
N ILE A 65 7.56 -5.75 -8.70
CA ILE A 65 7.33 -6.69 -9.80
C ILE A 65 6.67 -6.02 -11.01
N ASP A 66 6.66 -6.69 -12.15
CA ASP A 66 5.70 -6.36 -13.21
C ASP A 66 4.31 -6.89 -12.80
N GLY A 67 3.40 -5.97 -12.47
CA GLY A 67 2.06 -6.31 -12.02
C GLY A 67 1.11 -6.77 -13.12
N THR A 68 1.51 -6.70 -14.40
CA THR A 68 0.70 -7.16 -15.54
C THR A 68 0.79 -8.67 -15.75
N ASP A 69 1.84 -9.31 -15.22
CA ASP A 69 2.02 -10.76 -15.24
C ASP A 69 1.71 -11.33 -13.85
N ILE A 70 0.60 -12.06 -13.78
CA ILE A 70 0.07 -12.58 -12.51
C ILE A 70 1.04 -13.56 -11.82
N ALA A 71 1.85 -14.30 -12.60
CA ALA A 71 2.80 -15.25 -12.07
C ALA A 71 3.93 -14.58 -11.25
N ASN A 72 4.12 -13.26 -11.38
CA ASN A 72 5.11 -12.55 -10.58
C ASN A 72 4.64 -12.22 -9.16
N TRP A 73 3.34 -12.34 -8.84
CA TRP A 73 2.85 -12.15 -7.47
C TRP A 73 3.07 -13.37 -6.58
N GLU A 74 3.29 -14.55 -7.17
CA GLU A 74 3.49 -15.82 -6.45
C GLU A 74 4.97 -16.13 -6.15
N LYS A 75 5.90 -15.35 -6.71
CA LYS A 75 7.36 -15.52 -6.58
C LYS A 75 7.91 -14.73 -5.41
#